data_AF-A0AAW0F4H4-F1
#
_entry.id   AF-A0AAW0F4H4-F1
#
_cell.length_a   1.000
_cell.length_b   1.000
_cell.length_c   1.000
_cell.angle_alpha   90.00
_cell.angle_beta   90.00
_cell.angle_gamma   90.00
#
_symmetry.space_group_name_H-M   'P 1'
#
loop_
_entity.id
_entity.type
_entity.pdbx_description
1 polymer ?
#
loop_
_entity_poly.entity_id
_entity_poly.type
_entity_poly.pdbx_seq_one_letter_code
_entity_poly.pdbx_strand_id
1 'polypeptide(L)'
;MRRRCLLVDTVRVSGFTDMEAVLLRCPKFFAKENLVTVFPEAERCAQHLQSASAPSAPPHYYLLYTFQASDFVEEERIACSETGESQALTSEDDDAPTGTTSATPSPVYSPAKTTEDDFSDLIHYSPTSVEWKDRSRDRFFSFMAAVRARVEARLGCTDEPSPRFFMDWPDPATGLPITSERGASIFCDADAMQQFFAFNSVLIAGPGGGCRMIEHPRLGLNVYPAAGVLVLPQDAEAMLCETIRSFEA
;
A
#
# COMPACT_ATOMS: atom_id res chain seq x y z
N MET A 1 12.19 -18.53 -11.82
CA MET A 1 11.58 -19.07 -10.59
C MET A 1 11.61 -17.95 -9.54
N ARG A 2 10.48 -17.24 -9.31
CA ARG A 2 10.42 -16.13 -8.32
C ARG A 2 10.62 -16.73 -6.93
N ARG A 3 11.75 -16.45 -6.26
CA ARG A 3 11.93 -16.81 -4.85
C ARG A 3 10.97 -15.93 -4.05
N ARG A 4 9.86 -16.51 -3.58
CA ARG A 4 8.84 -15.81 -2.81
C ARG A 4 9.46 -15.25 -1.53
N CYS A 5 9.08 -14.03 -1.15
CA CYS A 5 9.28 -13.54 0.21
C CYS A 5 8.74 -14.55 1.22
N LEU A 6 9.36 -14.60 2.39
CA LEU A 6 8.83 -15.36 3.51
C LEU A 6 8.04 -14.39 4.37
N LEU A 7 6.73 -14.58 4.42
CA LEU A 7 5.89 -13.95 5.44
C LEU A 7 6.42 -14.40 6.80
N VAL A 8 6.84 -13.45 7.62
CA VAL A 8 7.40 -13.72 8.94
C VAL A 8 6.30 -13.58 9.99
N ASP A 9 5.51 -12.51 9.89
CA ASP A 9 4.47 -12.22 10.88
C ASP A 9 3.36 -11.33 10.31
N THR A 10 2.19 -11.35 10.95
CA THR A 10 1.06 -10.45 10.66
C THR A 10 0.35 -10.12 11.95
N VAL A 11 0.15 -8.83 12.21
CA VAL A 11 -0.43 -8.34 13.46
C VAL A 11 -1.47 -7.25 13.19
N ARG A 12 -2.50 -7.18 14.05
CA ARG A 12 -3.43 -6.04 14.08
C ARG A 12 -2.99 -5.09 15.18
N VAL A 13 -2.81 -3.82 14.86
CA VAL A 13 -2.25 -2.87 15.80
C VAL A 13 -3.34 -2.24 16.67
N SER A 14 -3.33 -2.50 17.97
CA SER A 14 -4.34 -2.03 18.94
C SER A 14 -4.31 -0.51 19.17
N GLY A 15 -3.13 0.10 19.11
CA GLY A 15 -2.91 1.54 19.30
C GLY A 15 -3.21 2.41 18.07
N PHE A 16 -3.50 1.79 16.92
CA PHE A 16 -3.80 2.46 15.67
C PHE A 16 -5.03 1.77 15.07
N THR A 17 -6.22 2.31 15.37
CA THR A 17 -7.50 1.72 14.93
C THR A 17 -7.45 1.42 13.42
N ASP A 18 -7.78 0.18 13.07
CA ASP A 18 -7.84 -0.33 11.69
C ASP A 18 -6.53 -0.41 10.91
N MET A 19 -5.38 -0.39 11.60
CA MET A 19 -4.07 -0.66 10.99
C MET A 19 -3.66 -2.13 11.12
N GLU A 20 -3.45 -2.79 9.98
CA GLU A 20 -2.82 -4.11 9.89
C GLU A 20 -1.33 -3.94 9.56
N ALA A 21 -0.45 -4.67 10.26
CA ALA A 21 0.99 -4.66 9.97
C ALA A 21 1.47 -6.05 9.56
N VAL A 22 2.29 -6.11 8.51
CA VAL A 22 2.81 -7.35 7.92
C VAL A 22 4.33 -7.28 7.83
N LEU A 23 5.01 -8.24 8.46
CA LEU A 23 6.45 -8.36 8.41
C LEU A 23 6.87 -9.40 7.38
N LEU A 24 7.68 -8.99 6.42
CA LEU A 24 8.20 -9.81 5.34
C LEU A 24 9.73 -9.89 5.40
N ARG A 25 10.30 -11.08 5.20
CA ARG A 25 11.73 -11.24 4.96
C ARG A 25 12.02 -11.19 3.46
N CYS A 26 12.89 -10.27 3.05
CA CYS A 26 13.23 -10.03 1.66
C CYS A 26 14.30 -11.01 1.14
N PRO A 27 14.12 -11.57 -0.08
CA PRO A 27 15.19 -12.23 -0.80
C PRO A 27 16.37 -11.27 -1.02
N LYS A 28 17.60 -11.77 -0.87
CA LYS A 28 18.83 -10.99 -1.08
C LYS A 28 18.87 -10.27 -2.43
N PHE A 29 18.37 -10.91 -3.49
CA PHE A 29 18.29 -10.30 -4.82
C PHE A 29 17.38 -9.07 -4.83
N PHE A 30 16.18 -9.17 -4.26
CA PHE A 30 15.28 -8.02 -4.17
C PHE A 30 15.91 -6.89 -3.38
N ALA A 31 16.49 -7.21 -2.22
CA ALA A 31 17.13 -6.21 -1.37
C ALA A 31 18.21 -5.43 -2.13
N LYS A 32 19.09 -6.11 -2.87
CA LYS A 32 20.14 -5.48 -3.65
C LYS A 32 19.62 -4.56 -4.76
N GLU A 33 18.59 -5.01 -5.48
CA GLU A 33 18.09 -4.27 -6.64
C GLU A 33 17.13 -3.11 -6.27
N ASN A 34 16.42 -3.23 -5.14
CA ASN A 34 15.30 -2.32 -4.82
C ASN A 34 15.44 -1.61 -3.48
N LEU A 35 16.12 -2.20 -2.49
CA LEU A 35 16.26 -1.58 -1.17
C LEU A 35 17.57 -0.80 -1.08
N VAL A 36 18.67 -1.40 -1.49
CA VAL A 36 20.01 -0.80 -1.38
C VAL A 36 20.19 0.39 -2.32
N THR A 37 19.52 0.36 -3.47
CA THR A 37 19.50 1.44 -4.45
C THR A 37 18.71 2.66 -3.96
N VAL A 38 17.80 2.48 -3.00
CA VAL A 38 17.02 3.55 -2.36
C VAL A 38 17.67 3.98 -1.04
N PHE A 39 18.13 3.00 -0.24
CA PHE A 39 18.71 3.14 1.09
C PHE A 39 20.15 2.58 1.11
N PRO A 40 21.17 3.33 0.64
CA PRO A 40 22.56 2.87 0.65
C PRO A 40 23.10 2.55 2.05
N GLU A 41 22.55 3.19 3.08
CA GLU A 41 22.86 2.91 4.49
C GLU A 41 22.45 1.51 4.94
N ALA A 42 21.40 0.92 4.34
CA ALA A 42 20.99 -0.45 4.63
C ALA A 42 22.10 -1.45 4.27
N GLU A 43 22.76 -1.26 3.12
CA GLU A 43 23.89 -2.09 2.69
C GLU A 43 25.12 -1.86 3.57
N ARG A 44 25.43 -0.60 3.91
CA ARG A 44 26.52 -0.28 4.85
C ARG A 44 26.32 -0.98 6.20
N CYS A 45 25.10 -0.93 6.74
CA CYS A 45 24.75 -1.63 7.97
C CYS A 45 24.86 -3.15 7.79
N ALA A 46 24.35 -3.72 6.71
CA ALA A 46 24.46 -5.16 6.45
C ALA A 46 25.92 -5.63 6.40
N GLN A 47 26.79 -4.88 5.71
CA GLN A 47 28.23 -5.18 5.64
C GLN A 47 28.90 -5.10 7.02
N HIS A 48 28.54 -4.10 7.81
CA HIS A 48 29.02 -3.97 9.18
C HIS A 48 28.57 -5.14 10.08
N LEU A 49 27.29 -5.51 10.02
CA LEU A 49 26.77 -6.66 10.77
C LEU A 49 27.44 -7.97 10.34
N GLN A 50 27.75 -8.11 9.05
CA GLN A 50 28.42 -9.28 8.50
C GLN A 50 29.89 -9.37 8.94
N SER A 51 30.58 -8.24 9.18
CA SER A 51 31.97 -8.21 9.65
C SER A 51 32.09 -8.30 11.17
N ALA A 52 31.10 -7.79 11.91
CA ALA A 52 31.04 -7.86 13.37
C ALA A 52 30.56 -9.22 13.89
N SER A 53 29.72 -9.93 13.13
CA SER A 53 29.17 -11.22 13.53
C SER A 53 30.15 -12.36 13.22
N ALA A 54 30.25 -13.32 14.15
CA ALA A 54 30.76 -14.65 13.83
C ALA A 54 29.99 -15.23 12.62
N PRO A 55 30.56 -16.16 11.82
CA PRO A 55 29.96 -16.65 10.56
C PRO A 55 28.55 -17.29 10.67
N SER A 56 27.96 -17.34 11.87
CA SER A 56 26.68 -17.98 12.18
C SER A 56 25.42 -17.14 11.96
N ALA A 57 25.49 -15.80 11.82
CA ALA A 57 24.30 -14.95 11.71
C ALA A 57 24.42 -13.91 10.59
N PRO A 58 24.06 -14.25 9.33
CA PRO A 58 24.04 -13.27 8.25
C PRO A 58 22.96 -12.20 8.49
N PRO A 59 23.15 -10.97 8.00
CA PRO A 59 22.11 -9.95 8.03
C PRO A 59 20.97 -10.31 7.08
N HIS A 60 19.74 -10.01 7.51
CA HIS A 60 18.53 -10.13 6.72
C HIS A 60 17.88 -8.76 6.53
N TYR A 61 17.25 -8.60 5.37
CA TYR A 61 16.45 -7.44 5.03
C TYR A 61 14.99 -7.77 5.26
N TYR A 62 14.26 -6.82 5.81
CA TYR A 62 12.83 -6.95 6.08
C TYR A 62 12.06 -5.76 5.52
N LEU A 63 10.81 -6.03 5.14
CA LEU A 63 9.81 -5.02 4.88
C LEU A 63 8.71 -5.13 5.93
N LEU A 64 8.43 -4.03 6.61
CA LEU A 64 7.30 -3.90 7.52
C LEU A 64 6.22 -3.08 6.84
N TYR A 65 5.23 -3.75 6.26
CA TYR A 65 4.08 -3.08 5.67
C TYR A 65 3.06 -2.71 6.72
N THR A 66 2.38 -1.60 6.50
CA THR A 66 1.13 -1.25 7.18
C THR A 66 0.03 -1.08 6.13
N PHE A 67 -1.19 -1.46 6.49
CA PHE A 67 -2.41 -1.27 5.72
C PHE A 67 -3.44 -0.60 6.61
N GLN A 68 -3.83 0.62 6.27
CA GLN A 68 -4.83 1.38 7.02
C GLN A 68 -6.11 1.48 6.18
N ALA A 69 -7.24 1.04 6.73
CA ALA A 69 -8.54 1.18 6.06
C ALA A 69 -8.97 2.65 6.01
N SER A 70 -9.64 3.05 4.94
CA SER A 70 -10.27 4.37 4.88
C SER A 70 -11.38 4.50 5.93
N ASP A 71 -11.37 5.63 6.66
CA ASP A 71 -12.36 5.95 7.69
C ASP A 71 -13.28 7.14 7.33
N PHE A 72 -13.09 7.77 6.16
CA PHE A 72 -13.99 8.83 5.72
C PHE A 72 -15.24 8.23 5.09
N VAL A 73 -16.39 8.56 5.67
CA VAL A 73 -17.72 8.10 5.24
C VAL A 73 -18.22 8.98 4.09
N GLU A 74 -18.79 8.31 3.09
CA GLU A 74 -19.43 8.85 1.89
C GLU A 74 -20.71 9.64 2.23
N GLU A 75 -20.60 10.84 2.82
CA GLU A 75 -21.77 11.70 3.05
C GLU A 75 -22.25 12.42 1.76
N GLU A 76 -21.45 12.47 0.69
CA GLU A 76 -21.79 13.23 -0.52
C GLU A 76 -22.71 12.50 -1.52
N ARG A 77 -22.89 11.17 -1.44
CA ARG A 77 -23.82 10.47 -2.35
C ARG A 77 -25.29 10.56 -1.95
N ILE A 78 -25.62 10.95 -0.72
CA ILE A 78 -27.02 11.02 -0.25
C ILE A 78 -27.68 12.38 -0.56
N ALA A 79 -26.91 13.44 -0.80
CA ALA A 79 -27.46 14.79 -0.94
C ALA A 79 -27.96 15.17 -2.35
N CYS A 80 -27.74 14.34 -3.37
CA CYS A 80 -28.03 14.70 -4.78
C CYS A 80 -29.10 13.84 -5.48
N SER A 81 -29.82 12.96 -4.77
CA SER A 81 -30.89 12.12 -5.37
C SER A 81 -32.31 12.52 -5.01
N GLU A 82 -32.54 13.70 -4.43
CA GLU A 82 -33.89 14.21 -4.16
C GLU A 82 -34.04 15.66 -4.61
N THR A 83 -34.03 15.92 -5.92
CA THR A 83 -34.76 17.06 -6.53
C THR A 83 -34.58 17.04 -8.05
N GLY A 84 -35.61 16.58 -8.77
CA GLY A 84 -35.60 16.57 -10.24
C GLY A 84 -36.92 16.05 -10.79
N GLU A 85 -37.99 16.81 -10.52
CA GLU A 85 -39.35 16.58 -11.01
C GLU A 85 -39.39 16.30 -12.52
N SER A 86 -40.13 15.25 -12.86
CA SER A 86 -40.48 14.91 -14.24
C SER A 86 -41.32 16.02 -14.88
N GLN A 87 -40.80 16.67 -15.92
CA GLN A 87 -41.65 17.34 -16.91
C GLN A 87 -41.73 16.49 -18.17
N ALA A 88 -42.89 15.85 -18.31
CA ALA A 88 -43.36 15.28 -19.55
C ALA A 88 -43.61 16.41 -20.56
N LEU A 89 -43.05 16.28 -21.76
CA LEU A 89 -43.47 17.05 -22.93
C LEU A 89 -43.94 16.07 -24.01
N THR A 90 -45.23 16.17 -24.26
CA THR A 90 -46.01 15.54 -25.32
C THR A 90 -45.74 16.20 -26.67
N SER A 91 -45.70 15.41 -27.74
CA SER A 91 -46.11 15.85 -29.09
C SER A 91 -46.51 14.63 -29.92
N GLU A 92 -47.77 14.65 -30.38
CA GLU A 92 -48.44 13.70 -31.28
C GLU A 92 -48.25 14.10 -32.76
N ASP A 93 -48.41 13.13 -33.66
CA ASP A 93 -48.95 13.15 -35.06
C ASP A 93 -48.21 12.11 -35.95
N ASP A 94 -48.84 10.95 -36.22
CA ASP A 94 -49.52 10.47 -37.47
C ASP A 94 -48.59 10.44 -38.73
N ASP A 95 -48.46 9.39 -39.55
CA ASP A 95 -49.44 8.47 -40.15
C ASP A 95 -48.71 7.28 -40.86
N ALA A 96 -49.38 6.14 -41.11
CA ALA A 96 -48.88 4.93 -41.80
C ALA A 96 -49.29 4.90 -43.31
N PRO A 97 -49.06 3.86 -44.19
CA PRO A 97 -48.54 2.49 -43.97
C PRO A 97 -47.68 1.82 -45.12
N THR A 98 -47.30 0.55 -44.85
CA THR A 98 -47.03 -0.61 -45.75
C THR A 98 -45.69 -0.78 -46.49
N GLY A 99 -44.98 -1.88 -46.16
CA GLY A 99 -43.90 -2.45 -46.97
C GLY A 99 -43.14 -3.59 -46.27
N THR A 100 -43.51 -4.84 -46.56
CA THR A 100 -42.99 -6.09 -46.01
C THR A 100 -41.55 -6.43 -46.46
N THR A 101 -40.72 -6.97 -45.55
CA THR A 101 -39.80 -8.13 -45.67
C THR A 101 -38.38 -7.97 -45.08
N SER A 102 -37.86 -9.12 -44.65
CA SER A 102 -36.49 -9.45 -44.23
C SER A 102 -36.15 -9.36 -42.73
N ALA A 103 -36.28 -10.53 -42.11
CA ALA A 103 -35.66 -10.91 -40.86
C ALA A 103 -34.13 -10.68 -40.88
N THR A 104 -33.67 -9.82 -39.98
CA THR A 104 -32.32 -9.83 -39.43
C THR A 104 -32.46 -9.54 -37.93
N PRO A 105 -31.82 -10.28 -37.02
CA PRO A 105 -31.91 -9.99 -35.60
C PRO A 105 -31.11 -8.72 -35.32
N SER A 106 -31.82 -7.60 -35.17
CA SER A 106 -31.25 -6.39 -34.59
C SER A 106 -30.79 -6.68 -33.15
N PRO A 107 -29.65 -6.11 -32.73
CA PRO A 107 -29.15 -6.30 -31.38
C PRO A 107 -30.17 -5.75 -30.40
N VAL A 108 -30.44 -6.53 -29.36
CA VAL A 108 -31.21 -6.12 -28.20
C VAL A 108 -30.58 -4.83 -27.67
N TYR A 109 -31.26 -3.71 -27.89
CA TYR A 109 -31.04 -2.47 -27.14
C TYR A 109 -31.29 -2.83 -25.68
N SER A 110 -30.21 -3.08 -24.97
CA SER A 110 -30.22 -3.05 -23.51
C SER A 110 -30.33 -1.58 -23.10
N PRO A 111 -31.10 -1.25 -22.06
CA PRO A 111 -31.20 0.12 -21.59
C PRO A 111 -29.79 0.61 -21.25
N ALA A 112 -29.51 1.88 -21.55
CA ALA A 112 -28.28 2.55 -21.16
C ALA A 112 -27.96 2.21 -19.71
N LYS A 113 -26.95 1.35 -19.50
CA LYS A 113 -26.27 1.28 -18.22
C LYS A 113 -25.60 2.62 -18.09
N THR A 114 -26.12 3.46 -17.22
CA THR A 114 -25.35 4.42 -16.46
C THR A 114 -24.10 3.69 -15.96
N THR A 115 -23.01 3.78 -16.71
CA THR A 115 -21.66 3.59 -16.20
C THR A 115 -21.38 4.82 -15.36
N GLU A 116 -22.01 4.89 -14.20
CA GLU A 116 -21.38 5.58 -13.09
C GLU A 116 -20.16 4.73 -12.75
N ASP A 117 -19.01 5.29 -13.10
CA ASP A 117 -17.70 4.79 -12.78
C ASP A 117 -17.61 4.62 -11.26
N ASP A 118 -17.87 3.39 -10.79
CA ASP A 118 -17.73 2.96 -9.39
C ASP A 118 -16.24 2.78 -9.08
N PHE A 119 -15.46 3.85 -9.22
CA PHE A 119 -14.07 3.91 -8.85
C PHE A 119 -13.94 4.22 -7.36
N SER A 120 -12.97 3.60 -6.68
CA SER A 120 -12.61 3.90 -5.29
C SER A 120 -12.37 5.41 -5.09
N ASP A 121 -12.93 5.98 -4.03
CA ASP A 121 -12.78 7.40 -3.67
C ASP A 121 -11.33 7.82 -3.37
N LEU A 122 -10.42 6.86 -3.19
CA LEU A 122 -8.98 7.17 -3.10
C LEU A 122 -8.38 7.60 -4.44
N ILE A 123 -9.01 7.21 -5.55
CA ILE A 123 -8.68 7.63 -6.91
C ILE A 123 -9.18 9.05 -7.15
N HIS A 124 -10.34 9.39 -6.58
CA HIS A 124 -10.88 10.74 -6.61
C HIS A 124 -10.10 11.64 -5.65
N TYR A 125 -9.51 12.70 -6.21
CA TYR A 125 -8.76 13.68 -5.44
C TYR A 125 -9.72 14.69 -4.81
N SER A 126 -10.40 14.29 -3.72
CA SER A 126 -11.21 15.18 -2.89
C SER A 126 -10.40 15.74 -1.71
N PRO A 127 -10.77 16.91 -1.14
CA PRO A 127 -10.13 17.43 0.07
C PRO A 127 -10.11 16.42 1.23
N THR A 128 -11.22 15.70 1.42
CA THR A 128 -11.35 14.66 2.46
C THR A 128 -10.40 13.48 2.25
N SER A 129 -10.21 13.06 0.99
CA SER A 129 -9.23 12.02 0.61
C SER A 129 -7.79 12.46 0.88
N VAL A 130 -7.47 13.74 0.63
CA VAL A 130 -6.14 14.30 0.92
C VAL A 130 -5.88 14.36 2.43
N GLU A 131 -6.80 14.92 3.20
CA GLU A 131 -6.68 14.99 4.66
C GLU A 131 -6.53 13.59 5.29
N TRP A 132 -7.30 12.61 4.81
CA TRP A 132 -7.17 11.24 5.27
C TRP A 132 -5.81 10.62 4.95
N LYS A 133 -5.27 10.85 3.74
CA LYS A 133 -3.93 10.38 3.34
C LYS A 133 -2.84 10.99 4.22
N ASP A 134 -2.93 12.28 4.53
CA ASP A 134 -1.97 12.96 5.41
C ASP A 134 -2.03 12.38 6.84
N ARG A 135 -3.23 12.21 7.43
CA ARG A 135 -3.37 11.55 8.74
C ARG A 135 -2.82 10.13 8.74
N SER A 136 -3.05 9.38 7.66
CA SER A 136 -2.57 8.00 7.52
C SER A 136 -1.05 7.93 7.42
N ARG A 137 -0.43 8.89 6.72
CA ARG A 137 1.04 9.05 6.67
C ARG A 137 1.61 9.32 8.06
N ASP A 138 1.01 10.26 8.80
CA ASP A 138 1.51 10.63 10.13
C ASP A 138 1.37 9.48 11.14
N ARG A 139 0.29 8.71 11.06
CA ARG A 139 0.11 7.45 11.82
C ARG A 139 1.20 6.45 11.48
N PHE A 140 1.48 6.25 10.19
CA PHE A 140 2.54 5.36 9.73
C PHE A 140 3.92 5.77 10.26
N PHE A 141 4.28 7.06 10.15
CA PHE A 141 5.56 7.56 10.68
C PHE A 141 5.66 7.40 12.20
N SER A 142 4.57 7.66 12.92
CA SER A 142 4.51 7.47 14.38
C SER A 142 4.70 6.00 14.75
N PHE A 143 4.05 5.08 14.02
CA PHE A 143 4.23 3.64 14.21
C PHE A 143 5.67 3.20 13.95
N MET A 144 6.26 3.64 12.84
CA MET A 144 7.64 3.30 12.50
C MET A 144 8.67 3.83 13.51
N ALA A 145 8.48 5.06 13.98
CA ALA A 145 9.31 5.61 15.05
C ALA A 145 9.16 4.81 16.36
N ALA A 146 7.94 4.39 16.71
CA ALA A 146 7.71 3.57 17.89
C ALA A 146 8.34 2.18 17.78
N VAL A 147 8.26 1.52 16.61
CA VAL A 147 8.92 0.25 16.33
C VAL A 147 10.43 0.41 16.46
N ARG A 148 11.01 1.43 15.82
CA ARG A 148 12.45 1.74 15.89
C ARG A 148 12.91 1.89 17.35
N ALA A 149 12.22 2.70 18.14
CA ALA A 149 12.56 2.92 19.55
C ALA A 149 12.51 1.63 20.38
N ARG A 150 11.54 0.74 20.15
CA ARG A 150 11.45 -0.55 20.86
C ARG A 150 12.55 -1.52 20.42
N VAL A 151 12.90 -1.55 19.14
CA VAL A 151 14.03 -2.34 18.62
C VAL A 151 15.35 -1.85 19.21
N GLU A 152 15.57 -0.53 19.25
CA GLU A 152 16.74 0.11 19.89
C GLU A 152 16.85 -0.28 21.37
N ALA A 153 15.75 -0.17 22.12
CA ALA A 153 15.72 -0.50 23.54
C ALA A 153 16.07 -1.97 23.82
N ARG A 154 15.63 -2.90 22.96
CA ARG A 154 15.89 -4.35 23.12
C ARG A 154 17.27 -4.77 22.66
N LEU A 155 17.78 -4.16 21.59
CA LEU A 155 19.15 -4.40 21.14
C LEU A 155 20.17 -3.75 22.07
N GLY A 156 19.75 -2.81 22.91
CA GLY A 156 20.59 -2.13 23.91
C GLY A 156 21.47 -1.05 23.29
N CYS A 157 21.46 0.14 23.90
CA CYS A 157 22.49 1.16 23.67
C CYS A 157 23.78 0.71 24.36
N THR A 158 24.78 0.28 23.59
CA THR A 158 26.16 0.34 24.08
C THR A 158 26.81 1.60 23.55
N ASP A 159 27.74 2.18 24.29
CA ASP A 159 28.54 3.36 23.94
C ASP A 159 29.40 3.21 22.66
N GLU A 160 29.26 2.10 21.92
CA GLU A 160 29.94 1.84 20.67
C GLU A 160 29.23 2.52 19.50
N PRO A 161 29.95 3.27 18.63
CA PRO A 161 29.39 4.09 17.56
C PRO A 161 28.85 3.31 16.36
N SER A 162 28.74 1.98 16.45
CA SER A 162 28.43 1.12 15.32
C SER A 162 26.94 0.72 15.27
N PRO A 163 26.28 0.80 14.10
CA PRO A 163 24.85 0.49 13.99
C PRO A 163 24.61 -1.02 14.18
N ARG A 164 23.80 -1.37 15.18
CA ARG A 164 23.36 -2.76 15.47
C ARG A 164 22.24 -3.24 14.54
N PHE A 165 21.59 -2.30 13.88
CA PHE A 165 20.54 -2.52 12.90
C PHE A 165 20.35 -1.25 12.08
N PHE A 166 19.61 -1.38 10.98
CA PHE A 166 19.13 -0.27 10.19
C PHE A 166 17.59 -0.30 10.22
N MET A 167 16.98 0.87 10.33
CA MET A 167 15.55 1.05 10.09
C MET A 167 15.30 2.44 9.52
N ASP A 168 14.62 2.47 8.38
CA ASP A 168 14.13 3.69 7.73
C ASP A 168 12.85 3.36 6.95
N TRP A 169 12.21 4.36 6.39
CA TRP A 169 11.03 4.20 5.55
C TRP A 169 11.01 5.29 4.47
N PRO A 170 10.45 5.00 3.29
CA PRO A 170 10.23 6.02 2.29
C PRO A 170 9.06 6.90 2.68
N ASP A 171 9.09 8.16 2.27
CA ASP A 171 7.91 8.99 2.17
C ASP A 171 6.98 8.41 1.09
N PRO A 172 5.76 7.95 1.42
CA PRO A 172 4.86 7.35 0.43
C PRO A 172 4.53 8.27 -0.75
N ALA A 173 4.67 9.59 -0.59
CA ALA A 173 4.43 10.54 -1.67
C ALA A 173 5.58 10.64 -2.68
N THR A 174 6.83 10.38 -2.26
CA THR A 174 8.02 10.60 -3.09
C THR A 174 8.86 9.34 -3.32
N GLY A 175 8.65 8.29 -2.52
CA GLY A 175 9.47 7.09 -2.50
C GLY A 175 10.88 7.31 -1.92
N LEU A 176 11.19 8.50 -1.39
CA LEU A 176 12.52 8.85 -0.90
C LEU A 176 12.67 8.52 0.60
N PRO A 177 13.87 8.12 1.06
CA PRO A 177 14.15 7.91 2.47
C PRO A 177 13.79 9.12 3.35
N ILE A 178 13.18 8.85 4.52
CA ILE A 178 12.84 9.89 5.50
C ILE A 178 14.05 10.25 6.37
N THR A 179 14.80 9.26 6.84
CA THR A 179 15.88 9.49 7.82
C THR A 179 17.29 9.32 7.28
N SER A 180 17.51 8.42 6.32
CA SER A 180 18.83 8.11 5.77
C SER A 180 19.16 8.90 4.49
N GLU A 181 20.41 8.81 4.06
CA GLU A 181 20.87 9.38 2.79
C GLU A 181 20.10 8.81 1.59
N ARG A 182 19.74 9.68 0.65
CA ARG A 182 19.04 9.31 -0.59
C ARG A 182 19.95 8.48 -1.50
N GLY A 183 19.45 7.32 -1.93
CA GLY A 183 20.06 6.53 -2.98
C GLY A 183 19.83 7.06 -4.40
N ALA A 184 20.20 6.25 -5.37
CA ALA A 184 20.07 6.56 -6.80
C ALA A 184 18.66 6.34 -7.37
N SER A 185 17.73 5.80 -6.57
CA SER A 185 16.37 5.44 -7.00
C SER A 185 15.34 5.76 -5.91
N ILE A 186 14.06 5.60 -6.26
CA ILE A 186 12.92 5.77 -5.36
C ILE A 186 12.27 4.42 -5.06
N PHE A 187 11.69 4.28 -3.88
CA PHE A 187 10.88 3.13 -3.54
C PHE A 187 9.48 3.26 -4.14
N CYS A 188 9.01 2.21 -4.82
CA CYS A 188 7.67 2.13 -5.37
C CYS A 188 6.87 1.04 -4.64
N ASP A 189 5.95 1.44 -3.76
CA ASP A 189 5.12 0.50 -2.99
C ASP A 189 4.33 -0.43 -3.90
N ALA A 190 3.77 0.07 -5.01
CA ALA A 190 2.98 -0.75 -5.92
C ALA A 190 3.82 -1.88 -6.56
N ASP A 191 5.04 -1.59 -7.00
CA ASP A 191 5.93 -2.59 -7.60
C ASP A 191 6.41 -3.61 -6.56
N ALA A 192 6.77 -3.14 -5.37
CA ALA A 192 7.16 -4.02 -4.26
C ALA A 192 5.99 -4.90 -3.83
N MET A 193 4.79 -4.34 -3.69
CA MET A 193 3.60 -5.10 -3.30
C MET A 193 3.21 -6.16 -4.32
N GLN A 194 3.27 -5.86 -5.62
CA GLN A 194 3.03 -6.86 -6.68
C GLN A 194 4.02 -8.04 -6.64
N GLN A 195 5.23 -7.80 -6.14
CA GLN A 195 6.23 -8.86 -6.01
C GLN A 195 6.00 -9.74 -4.78
N PHE A 196 5.40 -9.20 -3.72
CA PHE A 196 5.34 -9.86 -2.42
C PHE A 196 3.97 -10.33 -1.98
N PHE A 197 2.91 -9.64 -2.39
CA PHE A 197 1.56 -9.98 -2.04
C PHE A 197 0.86 -10.59 -3.25
N ALA A 198 0.02 -11.60 -2.99
CA ALA A 198 -0.88 -12.16 -3.99
C ALA A 198 -2.18 -11.34 -4.08
N PHE A 199 -2.05 -10.02 -4.03
CA PHE A 199 -3.16 -9.09 -4.11
C PHE A 199 -3.57 -8.88 -5.57
N ASN A 200 -4.85 -8.62 -5.82
CA ASN A 200 -5.29 -8.29 -7.16
C ASN A 200 -4.75 -6.92 -7.56
N SER A 201 -4.36 -6.77 -8.83
CA SER A 201 -4.00 -5.48 -9.43
C SER A 201 -5.15 -5.03 -10.31
N VAL A 202 -5.80 -3.93 -9.95
CA VAL A 202 -6.87 -3.31 -10.75
C VAL A 202 -6.27 -2.22 -11.61
N LEU A 203 -6.46 -2.30 -12.92
CA LEU A 203 -6.08 -1.24 -13.85
C LEU A 203 -7.18 -0.18 -13.86
N ILE A 204 -6.82 1.05 -13.53
CA ILE A 204 -7.69 2.22 -13.62
C ILE A 204 -7.14 3.06 -14.77
N ALA A 205 -7.82 2.98 -15.90
CA ALA A 205 -7.44 3.67 -17.12
C ALA A 205 -8.29 4.95 -17.28
N GLY A 206 -7.63 6.08 -17.42
CA GLY A 206 -8.23 7.33 -17.85
C GLY A 206 -7.76 7.74 -19.26
N PRO A 207 -8.29 8.84 -19.81
CA PRO A 207 -7.96 9.31 -21.15
C PRO A 207 -6.47 9.62 -21.40
N GLY A 208 -5.66 9.71 -20.34
CA GLY A 208 -4.21 10.00 -20.40
C GLY A 208 -3.28 8.85 -20.00
N GLY A 209 -3.81 7.63 -19.75
CA GLY A 209 -3.01 6.48 -19.33
C GLY A 209 -3.68 5.66 -18.23
N GLY A 210 -3.02 4.56 -17.82
CA GLY A 210 -3.52 3.66 -16.78
C GLY A 210 -2.65 3.67 -15.53
N CYS A 211 -3.28 3.83 -14.37
CA CYS A 211 -2.69 3.55 -13.06
C CYS A 211 -3.07 2.15 -12.61
N ARG A 212 -2.24 1.50 -11.80
CA ARG A 212 -2.58 0.22 -11.16
C ARG A 212 -2.79 0.46 -9.69
N MET A 213 -3.93 0.01 -9.17
CA MET A 213 -4.17 -0.08 -7.74
C MET A 213 -4.04 -1.51 -7.27
N ILE A 214 -3.60 -1.67 -6.02
CA ILE A 214 -3.55 -2.96 -5.36
C ILE A 214 -4.78 -3.10 -4.47
N GLU A 215 -5.54 -4.17 -4.68
CA GLU A 215 -6.71 -4.50 -3.88
C GLU A 215 -6.31 -5.40 -2.71
N HIS A 216 -6.45 -4.89 -1.49
CA HIS A 216 -6.20 -5.66 -0.29
C HIS A 216 -7.34 -6.67 -0.08
N PRO A 217 -7.06 -7.96 0.21
CA PRO A 217 -8.08 -9.03 0.21
C PRO A 217 -9.19 -8.82 1.26
N ARG A 218 -8.91 -8.05 2.32
CA ARG A 218 -9.86 -7.74 3.39
C ARG A 218 -10.37 -6.30 3.36
N LEU A 219 -9.56 -5.37 2.85
CA LEU A 219 -9.82 -3.92 2.94
C LEU A 219 -10.25 -3.32 1.60
N GLY A 220 -10.27 -4.13 0.54
CA GLY A 220 -10.58 -3.70 -0.81
C GLY A 220 -9.56 -2.70 -1.35
N LEU A 221 -10.05 -1.76 -2.16
CA LEU A 221 -9.25 -0.70 -2.76
C LEU A 221 -9.06 0.52 -1.85
N ASN A 222 -9.86 0.64 -0.78
CA ASN A 222 -9.86 1.78 0.14
C ASN A 222 -8.84 1.57 1.28
N VAL A 223 -7.58 1.44 0.90
CA VAL A 223 -6.48 1.13 1.82
C VAL A 223 -5.28 2.05 1.58
N TYR A 224 -4.61 2.47 2.65
CA TYR A 224 -3.33 3.16 2.61
C TYR A 224 -2.21 2.18 2.94
N PRO A 225 -1.51 1.64 1.92
CA PRO A 225 -0.31 0.85 2.13
C PRO A 225 0.91 1.74 2.34
N ALA A 226 1.80 1.36 3.25
CA ALA A 226 3.12 1.99 3.39
C ALA A 226 4.13 0.99 3.99
N ALA A 227 5.38 1.05 3.54
CA ALA A 227 6.42 0.08 3.91
C ALA A 227 7.59 0.71 4.69
N GLY A 228 8.03 0.06 5.76
CA GLY A 228 9.33 0.33 6.41
C GLY A 228 10.37 -0.70 6.01
N VAL A 229 11.63 -0.29 5.96
CA VAL A 229 12.78 -1.13 5.63
C VAL A 229 13.62 -1.35 6.88
N LEU A 230 13.96 -2.61 7.17
CA LEU A 230 14.82 -2.97 8.29
C LEU A 230 15.97 -3.89 7.85
N VAL A 231 17.13 -3.74 8.48
CA VAL A 231 18.24 -4.70 8.38
C VAL A 231 18.67 -5.10 9.77
N LEU A 232 18.60 -6.41 10.04
CA LEU A 232 18.91 -6.99 11.35
C LEU A 232 19.69 -8.30 11.18
N PRO A 233 20.52 -8.69 12.16
CA PRO A 233 21.06 -10.05 12.25
C PRO A 233 19.95 -11.10 12.24
N GLN A 234 20.20 -12.26 11.61
CA GLN A 234 19.21 -13.34 11.52
C GLN A 234 18.72 -13.84 12.90
N ASP A 235 19.60 -13.90 13.89
CA ASP A 235 19.29 -14.33 15.26
C ASP A 235 18.41 -13.33 16.03
N ALA A 236 18.36 -12.07 15.58
CA ALA A 236 17.48 -11.04 16.14
C ALA A 236 16.05 -11.07 15.57
N GLU A 237 15.73 -11.97 14.63
CA GLU A 237 14.40 -12.01 14.00
C GLU A 237 13.28 -12.30 15.01
N ALA A 238 13.49 -13.25 15.94
CA ALA A 238 12.49 -13.58 16.95
C ALA A 238 12.14 -12.35 17.82
N MET A 239 13.16 -11.57 18.19
CA MET A 239 13.01 -10.31 18.93
C MET A 239 12.24 -9.27 18.12
N LEU A 240 12.47 -9.18 16.80
CA LEU A 240 11.72 -8.29 15.92
C LEU A 240 10.24 -8.68 15.89
N CYS A 241 9.91 -9.96 15.71
CA CYS A 241 8.52 -10.43 15.72
C CYS A 241 7.82 -10.12 17.04
N GLU A 242 8.47 -10.39 18.17
CA GLU A 242 7.94 -10.03 19.50
C GLU A 242 7.76 -8.52 19.67
N THR A 243 8.65 -7.71 19.08
CA THR A 243 8.51 -6.25 19.10
C THR A 243 7.28 -5.82 18.33
N ILE A 244 7.03 -6.40 17.15
CA ILE A 244 5.86 -6.08 16.33
C ILE A 244 4.57 -6.57 17.00
N ARG A 245 4.54 -7.79 17.55
CA ARG A 245 3.40 -8.31 18.31
C ARG A 245 3.07 -7.52 19.57
N SER A 246 4.05 -6.83 20.16
CA SER A 246 3.79 -5.96 21.31
C SER A 246 2.93 -4.72 20.98
N PHE A 247 2.58 -4.52 19.71
CA PHE A 247 1.61 -3.52 19.26
C PHE A 247 0.19 -4.07 19.08
N GLU A 248 -0.05 -5.36 19.36
CA GLU A 248 -1.40 -5.97 19.31
C GLU A 248 -2.24 -5.76 20.58
N ALA A 249 -1.61 -5.36 21.68
CA ALA A 249 -2.19 -5.34 23.02
C ALA A 249 -2.79 -4.00 23.44
#